data_AF-A0A960LVN8-F1
#
_entry.id   AF-A0A960LVN8-F1
#
_cell.length_a   1.000
_cell.length_b   1.000
_cell.length_c   1.000
_cell.angle_alpha   90.00
_cell.angle_beta   90.00
_cell.angle_gamma   90.00
#
_symmetry.space_group_name_H-M   'P 1'
#
loop_
_entity.id
_entity.type
_entity.pdbx_description
1 polymer ?
#
loop_
_entity_poly.entity_id
_entity_poly.type
_entity_poly.pdbx_seq_one_letter_code
_entity_poly.pdbx_strand_id
1 'polypeptide(L)'
;MQKTPKRNQKAAEKFFRKVLKNDHVVKPRVIGVDKNAAYPPAFETMKKERRICKKSKLRPIKYLNNIIEQDHRFSKKRIKYSQGLQTFETAQATIEGYESMHMIRKGQIDGVGRKDTIAQKNFIERIFGLAA
;
A
#
# COMPACT_ATOMS: atom_id res chain seq x y z
N MET A 1 13.54 -15.64 -15.01
CA MET A 1 12.42 -14.72 -15.31
C MET A 1 11.25 -15.02 -14.38
N GLN A 2 11.04 -14.25 -13.31
CA GLN A 2 9.86 -14.41 -12.47
C GLN A 2 8.61 -14.01 -13.27
N LYS A 3 7.63 -14.91 -13.36
CA LYS A 3 6.34 -14.68 -14.04
C LYS A 3 5.70 -13.42 -13.48
N THR A 4 5.44 -12.42 -14.32
CA THR A 4 4.59 -11.28 -13.93
C THR A 4 3.27 -11.83 -13.41
N PRO A 5 2.82 -11.45 -12.19
CA PRO A 5 1.51 -11.86 -11.71
C PRO A 5 0.47 -11.38 -12.72
N LYS A 6 -0.22 -12.30 -13.39
CA LYS A 6 -1.29 -11.93 -14.32
C LYS A 6 -2.29 -11.08 -13.53
N ARG A 7 -2.54 -9.86 -13.99
CA ARG A 7 -3.52 -8.93 -13.41
C ARG A 7 -4.94 -9.43 -13.68
N ASN A 8 -5.27 -10.59 -13.10
CA ASN A 8 -6.51 -11.32 -13.32
C ASN A 8 -7.47 -11.12 -12.14
N GLN A 9 -8.71 -11.57 -12.31
CA GLN A 9 -9.75 -11.48 -11.28
C GLN A 9 -9.31 -12.08 -9.94
N LYS A 10 -8.67 -13.26 -9.95
CA LYS A 10 -8.19 -13.93 -8.72
C LYS A 10 -7.20 -13.07 -7.94
N ALA A 11 -6.30 -12.37 -8.63
CA ALA A 11 -5.37 -11.45 -8.00
C ALA A 11 -6.10 -10.25 -7.38
N ALA A 12 -7.09 -9.68 -8.08
CA ALA A 12 -7.91 -8.59 -7.55
C ALA A 12 -8.76 -9.01 -6.33
N GLU A 13 -9.32 -10.22 -6.32
CA GLU A 13 -10.04 -10.78 -5.16
C GLU A 13 -9.10 -11.00 -3.96
N LYS A 14 -7.89 -11.51 -4.20
CA LYS A 14 -6.87 -11.65 -3.14
C LYS A 14 -6.48 -10.29 -2.58
N PHE A 15 -6.35 -9.29 -3.44
CA PHE A 15 -6.08 -7.91 -3.03
C PHE A 15 -7.20 -7.34 -2.17
N PHE A 16 -8.47 -7.44 -2.59
CA PHE A 16 -9.60 -6.99 -1.78
C PHE A 16 -9.66 -7.70 -0.42
N ARG A 17 -9.43 -9.01 -0.38
CA ARG A 17 -9.38 -9.77 0.88
C ARG A 17 -8.27 -9.30 1.80
N LYS A 18 -7.08 -8.99 1.26
CA LYS A 18 -5.95 -8.45 2.05
C LYS A 18 -6.30 -7.09 2.63
N VAL A 19 -6.85 -6.18 1.82
CA VAL A 19 -7.19 -4.82 2.26
C VAL A 19 -8.31 -4.84 3.31
N LEU A 20 -9.40 -5.57 3.06
CA LEU A 20 -10.57 -5.61 3.95
C LEU A 20 -10.32 -6.40 5.25
N LYS A 21 -9.21 -7.12 5.38
CA LYS A 21 -8.81 -7.79 6.62
C LYS A 21 -8.16 -6.83 7.62
N ASN A 22 -7.67 -5.67 7.18
CA ASN A 22 -6.96 -4.75 8.05
C ASN A 22 -7.94 -4.00 8.98
N ASP A 23 -7.66 -3.99 10.29
CA ASP A 23 -8.56 -3.49 11.33
C ASP A 23 -8.90 -2.00 11.18
N HIS A 24 -8.00 -1.23 10.56
CA HIS A 24 -8.21 0.19 10.28
C HIS A 24 -9.17 0.46 9.10
N VAL A 25 -9.59 -0.57 8.36
CA VAL A 25 -10.45 -0.40 7.18
C VAL A 25 -11.92 -0.43 7.58
N VAL A 26 -12.51 0.76 7.66
CA VAL A 26 -13.96 0.92 7.80
C VAL A 26 -14.67 0.46 6.52
N LYS A 27 -15.81 -0.21 6.65
CA LYS A 27 -16.64 -0.69 5.52
C LYS A 27 -16.88 0.45 4.50
N PRO A 28 -16.21 0.43 3.33
CA PRO A 28 -16.17 1.61 2.47
C PRO A 28 -17.47 1.76 1.67
N ARG A 29 -18.00 2.99 1.61
CA ARG A 29 -19.15 3.32 0.73
C ARG A 29 -18.74 3.32 -0.75
N VAL A 30 -17.51 3.72 -1.07
CA VAL A 30 -16.97 3.78 -2.44
C VAL A 30 -15.54 3.26 -2.44
N ILE A 31 -15.20 2.42 -3.41
CA ILE A 31 -13.83 1.95 -3.63
C ILE A 31 -13.32 2.49 -4.97
N GLY A 32 -12.27 3.30 -4.91
CA GLY A 32 -11.56 3.78 -6.09
C GLY A 32 -10.61 2.70 -6.63
N VAL A 33 -10.64 2.45 -7.93
CA VAL A 33 -9.74 1.48 -8.60
C VAL A 33 -9.22 2.03 -9.92
N ASP A 34 -8.18 1.38 -10.46
CA ASP A 34 -7.79 1.59 -11.85
C ASP A 34 -8.83 1.03 -12.84
N LYS A 35 -8.68 1.33 -14.13
CA LYS A 35 -9.59 0.86 -15.18
C LYS A 35 -9.34 -0.59 -15.61
N ASN A 36 -8.69 -1.42 -14.78
CA ASN A 36 -8.43 -2.80 -15.11
C ASN A 36 -9.73 -3.64 -15.09
N ALA A 37 -9.92 -4.43 -16.16
CA ALA A 37 -11.05 -5.33 -16.34
C ALA A 37 -11.18 -6.41 -15.25
N ALA A 38 -10.13 -6.68 -14.47
CA ALA A 38 -10.17 -7.63 -13.36
C ALA A 38 -10.96 -7.13 -12.14
N TYR A 39 -11.08 -5.81 -11.92
CA TYR A 39 -11.70 -5.27 -10.71
C TYR A 39 -13.23 -5.39 -10.66
N PRO A 40 -13.98 -5.08 -11.74
CA PRO A 40 -15.44 -5.25 -11.73
C PRO A 40 -15.91 -6.67 -11.35
N PRO A 41 -15.42 -7.76 -11.99
CA PRO A 41 -15.87 -9.10 -11.63
C PRO A 41 -15.42 -9.50 -10.21
N ALA A 42 -14.21 -9.11 -9.79
CA ALA A 42 -13.74 -9.36 -8.42
C ALA A 42 -14.60 -8.63 -7.37
N PHE A 43 -15.00 -7.39 -7.65
CA PHE A 43 -15.84 -6.60 -6.75
C PHE A 43 -17.23 -7.23 -6.58
N GLU A 44 -17.82 -7.77 -7.65
CA GLU A 44 -19.09 -8.49 -7.57
C GLU A 44 -18.96 -9.81 -6.80
N THR A 45 -17.85 -10.56 -6.96
CA THR A 45 -17.56 -11.73 -6.10
C THR A 45 -17.50 -11.32 -4.62
N MET A 46 -16.78 -10.24 -4.29
CA MET A 46 -16.66 -9.76 -2.91
C MET A 46 -17.98 -9.28 -2.30
N LYS A 47 -18.92 -8.78 -3.12
CA LYS A 47 -20.29 -8.48 -2.68
C LYS A 47 -21.10 -9.75 -2.40
N LYS A 48 -20.98 -10.78 -3.25
CA LYS A 48 -21.63 -12.08 -3.04
C LYS A 48 -21.14 -12.75 -1.77
N GLU A 49 -19.85 -12.69 -1.48
CA GLU A 49 -19.21 -13.17 -0.25
C GLU A 49 -19.52 -12.31 0.99
N ARG A 50 -20.32 -11.24 0.85
CA ARG A 50 -20.68 -10.28 1.93
C ARG A 50 -19.47 -9.60 2.60
N ARG A 51 -18.29 -9.61 1.95
CA ARG A 51 -17.10 -8.88 2.44
C ARG A 51 -17.20 -7.38 2.15
N ILE A 52 -17.91 -7.02 1.08
CA ILE A 52 -18.23 -5.64 0.71
C ILE A 52 -19.75 -5.44 0.85
N CYS A 53 -20.16 -4.27 1.34
CA CYS A 53 -21.58 -3.94 1.45
C CYS A 53 -22.24 -3.90 0.05
N LYS A 54 -23.47 -4.40 -0.06
CA LYS A 54 -24.24 -4.36 -1.32
C LYS A 54 -24.39 -2.93 -1.87
N LYS A 55 -24.48 -1.94 -0.98
CA LYS A 55 -24.61 -0.50 -1.32
C LYS A 55 -23.28 0.13 -1.77
N SER A 56 -22.14 -0.54 -1.56
CA SER A 56 -20.84 0.01 -1.96
C SER A 56 -20.72 0.09 -3.48
N LYS A 57 -20.06 1.14 -3.96
CA LYS A 57 -19.85 1.39 -5.39
C LYS A 57 -18.37 1.29 -5.77
N LEU A 58 -18.09 0.71 -6.93
CA LEU A 58 -16.77 0.74 -7.53
C LEU A 58 -16.64 2.01 -8.39
N ARG A 59 -15.51 2.71 -8.30
CA ARG A 59 -15.28 4.00 -8.98
C ARG A 59 -13.95 3.98 -9.75
N PRO A 60 -13.97 3.68 -11.06
CA PRO A 60 -12.77 3.68 -11.89
C PRO A 60 -12.47 5.07 -12.49
N ILE A 61 -11.90 5.98 -11.69
CA ILE A 61 -11.63 7.37 -12.12
C ILE A 61 -10.13 7.63 -12.24
N LYS A 62 -9.70 8.08 -13.44
CA LYS A 62 -8.28 8.32 -13.77
C LYS A 62 -7.59 9.30 -12.82
N TYR A 63 -8.20 10.44 -12.49
CA TYR A 63 -7.54 11.44 -11.65
C TYR A 63 -7.33 10.97 -10.20
N LEU A 64 -8.23 10.14 -9.65
CA LEU A 64 -8.03 9.54 -8.32
C LEU A 64 -6.87 8.54 -8.35
N ASN A 65 -6.71 7.82 -9.45
CA ASN A 65 -5.57 6.93 -9.63
C ASN A 65 -4.26 7.70 -9.77
N ASN A 66 -4.27 8.93 -10.29
CA ASN A 66 -3.08 9.77 -10.35
C ASN A 66 -2.57 10.14 -8.94
N ILE A 67 -3.46 10.36 -7.97
CA ILE A 67 -3.08 10.65 -6.58
C ILE A 67 -2.40 9.42 -5.96
N ILE A 68 -2.99 8.24 -6.14
CA ILE A 68 -2.41 6.96 -5.68
C ILE A 68 -1.05 6.72 -6.34
N GLU A 69 -0.98 6.91 -7.66
CA GLU A 69 0.25 6.75 -8.43
C GLU A 69 1.32 7.76 -7.99
N GLN A 70 0.93 8.97 -7.58
CA GLN A 70 1.84 9.97 -7.02
C GLN A 70 2.42 9.53 -5.68
N ASP A 71 1.62 8.94 -4.78
CA ASP A 71 2.12 8.43 -3.50
C ASP A 71 3.14 7.30 -3.71
N HIS A 72 2.95 6.47 -4.73
CA HIS A 72 3.91 5.42 -5.09
C HIS A 72 5.22 5.93 -5.72
N ARG A 73 5.30 7.19 -6.16
CA ARG A 73 6.50 7.70 -6.88
C ARG A 73 7.76 7.61 -6.04
N PHE A 74 7.67 7.82 -4.74
CA PHE A 74 8.84 7.78 -3.86
C PHE A 74 9.43 6.36 -3.81
N SER A 75 8.61 5.36 -3.50
CA SER A 75 9.04 3.96 -3.45
C SER A 75 9.53 3.48 -4.82
N LYS A 76 8.81 3.80 -5.90
CA LYS A 76 9.25 3.46 -7.27
C LYS A 76 10.60 4.09 -7.64
N LYS A 77 10.82 5.36 -7.26
CA LYS A 77 12.08 6.06 -7.50
C LYS A 77 13.24 5.38 -6.76
N ARG A 78 13.04 5.00 -5.49
CA ARG A 78 14.05 4.28 -4.70
C ARG A 78 14.41 2.91 -5.29
N ILE A 79 13.39 2.11 -5.64
CA ILE A 79 13.58 0.79 -6.28
C ILE A 79 14.31 0.92 -7.63
N LYS A 80 14.01 1.98 -8.40
CA LYS A 80 14.72 2.23 -9.67
C LYS A 80 16.21 2.50 -9.44
N TYR A 81 16.58 3.26 -8.41
CA TYR A 81 17.98 3.52 -8.08
C TYR A 81 18.70 2.31 -7.48
N SER A 82 17.99 1.38 -6.83
CA SER A 82 18.57 0.14 -6.34
C SER A 82 18.83 -0.91 -7.43
N GLN A 83 18.64 -0.55 -8.72
CA GLN A 83 18.73 -1.45 -9.87
C GLN A 83 17.75 -2.64 -9.81
N GLY A 84 16.64 -2.49 -9.10
CA GLY A 84 15.66 -3.55 -8.86
C GLY A 84 15.97 -4.38 -7.61
N LEU A 85 15.18 -5.44 -7.41
CA LEU A 85 15.25 -6.33 -6.25
C LEU A 85 15.38 -7.76 -6.80
N GLN A 86 16.34 -8.53 -6.28
CA GLN A 86 16.72 -9.82 -6.87
C GLN A 86 15.75 -10.96 -6.52
N THR A 87 15.25 -10.99 -5.28
CA THR A 87 14.29 -12.01 -4.81
C THR A 87 13.00 -11.37 -4.28
N PHE A 88 11.95 -12.16 -4.15
CA PHE A 88 10.68 -11.66 -3.61
C PHE A 88 10.79 -11.33 -2.12
N GLU A 89 11.50 -12.14 -1.32
CA GLU A 89 11.67 -11.86 0.11
C GLU A 89 12.46 -10.56 0.34
N THR A 90 13.58 -10.39 -0.38
CA THR A 90 14.38 -9.17 -0.29
C THR A 90 13.62 -7.95 -0.80
N ALA A 91 12.79 -8.13 -1.84
CA ALA A 91 11.93 -7.09 -2.34
C ALA A 91 10.91 -6.62 -1.30
N GLN A 92 10.24 -7.57 -0.64
CA GLN A 92 9.23 -7.28 0.36
C GLN A 92 9.84 -6.52 1.55
N ALA A 93 10.92 -7.03 2.13
CA ALA A 93 11.59 -6.39 3.26
C ALA A 93 12.09 -4.97 2.91
N THR A 94 12.64 -4.78 1.70
CA THR A 94 13.14 -3.47 1.26
C THR A 94 11.99 -2.46 1.08
N ILE A 95 10.87 -2.88 0.50
CA ILE A 95 9.69 -2.03 0.33
C ILE A 95 9.10 -1.64 1.69
N GLU A 96 8.96 -2.60 2.61
CA GLU A 96 8.49 -2.35 3.98
C GLU A 96 9.40 -1.37 4.72
N GLY A 97 10.73 -1.48 4.56
CA GLY A 97 11.69 -0.52 5.09
C GLY A 97 11.53 0.89 4.51
N TYR A 98 11.33 1.00 3.20
CA TYR A 98 11.08 2.29 2.54
C TYR A 98 9.77 2.93 3.00
N GLU A 99 8.70 2.16 3.17
CA GLU A 99 7.43 2.63 3.71
C GLU A 99 7.57 3.11 5.15
N SER A 100 8.28 2.34 5.99
CA SER A 100 8.55 2.69 7.39
C SER A 100 9.29 4.02 7.52
N MET A 101 10.37 4.20 6.77
CA MET A 101 11.13 5.46 6.76
C MET A 101 10.30 6.63 6.22
N HIS A 102 9.42 6.38 5.25
CA HIS A 102 8.53 7.40 4.71
C HIS A 102 7.46 7.84 5.72
N MET A 103 6.91 6.90 6.51
CA MET A 103 5.97 7.20 7.59
C MET A 103 6.60 8.07 8.68
N ILE A 104 7.83 7.74 9.10
CA ILE A 104 8.61 8.54 10.05
C ILE A 104 8.80 9.96 9.50
N ARG A 105 9.24 10.09 8.25
CA ARG A 105 9.48 11.39 7.61
C ARG A 105 8.19 12.21 7.41
N LYS A 106 7.03 11.56 7.26
CA LYS A 106 5.72 12.23 7.18
C LYS A 106 5.20 12.66 8.56
N GLY A 107 5.79 12.20 9.66
CA GLY A 107 5.31 12.42 11.02
C GLY A 107 4.03 11.64 11.33
N GLN A 108 3.91 10.43 10.77
CA GLN A 108 2.76 9.54 11.00
C GLN A 108 2.95 8.65 12.24
N ILE A 109 4.06 8.82 12.96
CA ILE A 109 4.35 8.14 14.21
C ILE A 109 3.89 9.06 15.34
N ASP A 110 3.15 8.50 16.29
CA ASP A 110 2.66 9.25 17.43
C ASP A 110 3.85 9.83 18.24
N GLY A 111 3.75 11.11 18.61
CA GLY A 111 4.83 11.84 19.27
C GLY A 111 6.05 12.19 18.40
N VAL A 112 6.06 11.88 17.10
CA VAL A 112 7.16 12.24 16.18
C VAL A 112 6.65 13.19 15.09
N GLY A 113 6.90 14.49 15.28
CA GLY A 113 6.47 15.51 14.35
C GLY A 113 7.19 15.46 12.99
N ARG A 114 6.50 15.82 11.91
CA ARG A 114 7.05 15.85 10.53
C ARG A 114 8.30 16.72 10.38
N LYS A 115 8.38 17.83 11.11
CA LYS A 115 9.52 18.77 11.10
C LYS A 115 10.43 18.62 12.31
N ASP A 116 10.14 17.68 13.19
CA ASP A 116 10.93 17.43 14.40
C ASP A 116 12.03 16.41 14.08
N THR A 117 13.17 16.92 13.63
CA THR A 117 14.32 16.10 13.25
C THR A 117 14.95 15.39 14.44
N ILE A 118 14.86 15.98 15.64
CA ILE A 118 15.41 15.41 16.87
C ILE A 118 14.55 14.22 17.30
N ALA A 119 13.22 14.38 17.36
CA ALA A 119 12.31 13.29 17.68
C ALA A 119 12.41 12.14 16.66
N GLN A 120 12.53 12.45 15.36
CA GLN A 120 12.73 11.44 14.32
C GLN A 120 14.03 10.67 14.52
N LYS A 121 15.13 11.36 14.82
CA LYS A 121 16.43 10.74 15.10
C LYS A 121 16.35 9.82 16.31
N ASN A 122 15.85 10.31 17.45
CA ASN A 122 15.75 9.54 18.68
C ASN A 122 14.86 8.30 18.51
N PHE A 123 13.77 8.42 17.74
CA PHE A 123 12.90 7.31 17.43
C PHE A 123 13.61 6.22 16.62
N ILE A 124 14.39 6.62 15.60
CA ILE A 124 15.20 5.69 14.79
C ILE A 124 16.27 5.02 15.66
N GLU A 125 17.02 5.78 16.45
CA GLU A 125 18.07 5.25 17.33
C GLU A 125 17.52 4.22 18.32
N ARG A 126 16.31 4.46 18.85
CA ARG A 126 15.61 3.51 19.73
C ARG A 126 15.19 2.23 19.00
N ILE A 127 14.70 2.31 17.77
CA ILE A 127 14.29 1.13 16.98
C ILE A 127 15.50 0.22 16.70
N PHE A 128 16.64 0.82 16.34
CA PHE A 128 17.83 0.08 15.94
C PHE A 128 18.79 -0.23 17.10
N GLY A 129 18.45 0.18 18.33
CA GLY A 129 19.31 -0.04 19.50
C GLY A 129 20.65 0.69 19.42
N LEU A 130 20.70 1.81 18.69
CA LEU A 130 21.92 2.62 18.50
C LEU A 130 22.14 3.63 19.65
N ALA A 131 21.10 3.90 20.42
CA ALA A 131 21.19 4.66 21.66
C ALA A 131 21.58 3.69 22.80
N ALA A 132 22.88 3.54 23.03
CA ALA A 132 23.48 2.98 24.25
C ALA A 132 24.27 4.09 24.95
#